data_AF-A0A534A5L6-F1
#
_entry.id   AF-A0A534A5L6-F1
#
_cell.length_a   1.000
_cell.length_b   1.000
_cell.length_c   1.000
_cell.angle_alpha   90.00
_cell.angle_beta   90.00
_cell.angle_gamma   90.00
#
_symmetry.space_group_name_H-M   'P 1'
#
loop_
_entity.id
_entity.type
_entity.pdbx_description
1 polymer ?
#
loop_
_entity_poly.entity_id
_entity_poly.type
_entity_poly.pdbx_seq_one_letter_code
_entity_poly.pdbx_strand_id
1 'polypeptide(L)'
;DAQVDLVQYDALWRQRLDAILAFVARAAAVIAALLALAALLVVGNTVRLDIQGRAEEIGVVQLLGASNAFVRRPFLYTGLCYGAMSGVLALLLIGAVQLLLAVPLQRLATSYDHRFSVHGLSVLQMLGLVGISALLGWAGAWLATSRHLALARPR
;
A
#
# COMPACT_ATOMS: atom_id res chain seq x y z
N ASP A 1 22.39 -32.65 -33.47
CA ASP A 1 23.13 -32.01 -32.35
C ASP A 1 22.89 -30.51 -32.20
N ALA A 2 22.93 -29.67 -33.25
CA ALA A 2 22.73 -28.22 -33.12
C ALA A 2 21.36 -27.76 -32.55
N GLN A 3 20.29 -28.54 -32.74
CA GLN A 3 18.95 -28.19 -32.26
C GLN A 3 18.74 -28.47 -30.76
N VAL A 4 19.57 -29.32 -30.15
CA VAL A 4 19.48 -29.66 -28.72
C VAL A 4 20.22 -28.61 -27.87
N ASP A 5 21.30 -28.03 -28.40
CA ASP A 5 22.05 -26.94 -27.74
C ASP A 5 21.26 -25.61 -27.70
N LEU A 6 20.54 -25.26 -28.78
CA LEU A 6 19.69 -24.06 -28.83
C LEU A 6 18.57 -24.08 -27.77
N VAL A 7 17.96 -25.25 -27.54
CA VAL A 7 16.88 -25.41 -26.55
C VAL A 7 17.42 -25.30 -25.11
N GLN A 8 18.66 -25.76 -24.85
CA GLN A 8 19.30 -25.57 -23.55
C GLN A 8 19.68 -24.12 -23.30
N TYR A 9 20.18 -23.40 -24.31
CA TYR A 9 20.49 -21.96 -24.20
C TYR A 9 19.23 -21.13 -23.88
N ASP A 10 18.11 -21.40 -24.55
CA ASP A 10 16.84 -20.73 -24.27
C ASP A 10 16.29 -21.03 -22.88
N ALA A 11 16.52 -22.23 -22.33
CA ALA A 11 16.11 -22.59 -20.98
C ALA A 11 16.98 -21.88 -19.91
N LEU A 12 18.30 -21.85 -20.11
CA LEU A 12 19.25 -21.25 -19.17
C LEU A 12 19.09 -19.72 -19.08
N TRP A 13 18.85 -19.06 -20.21
CA TRP A 13 18.55 -17.62 -20.27
C TRP A 13 17.24 -17.29 -19.56
N ARG A 14 16.16 -18.04 -19.84
CA ARG A 14 14.86 -17.87 -19.16
C ARG A 14 14.97 -18.05 -17.65
N GLN A 15 15.70 -19.07 -17.21
CA GLN A 15 15.92 -19.32 -15.78
C GLN A 15 16.68 -18.17 -15.10
N ARG A 16 17.68 -17.58 -15.78
CA ARG A 16 18.40 -16.40 -15.27
C ARG A 16 17.50 -15.17 -15.19
N LEU A 17 16.65 -14.94 -16.19
CA LEU A 17 15.65 -13.87 -16.14
C LEU A 17 14.68 -14.05 -14.99
N ASP A 18 14.12 -15.25 -14.83
CA ASP A 18 13.17 -15.54 -13.75
C ASP A 18 13.82 -15.32 -12.38
N ALA A 19 15.10 -15.67 -12.22
CA ALA A 19 15.85 -15.40 -11.00
C ALA A 19 16.02 -13.89 -10.74
N ILE A 20 16.33 -13.09 -11.77
CA ILE A 20 16.43 -11.63 -11.66
C ILE A 20 15.07 -11.01 -11.33
N LEU A 21 14.01 -11.42 -12.01
CA LEU A 21 12.64 -10.96 -11.77
C LEU A 21 12.18 -11.30 -10.34
N ALA A 22 12.47 -12.51 -9.87
CA ALA A 22 12.17 -12.91 -8.49
C ALA A 22 12.95 -12.08 -7.45
N PHE A 23 14.21 -11.75 -7.72
CA PHE A 23 15.00 -10.86 -6.87
C PHE A 23 14.40 -9.45 -6.82
N VAL A 24 14.07 -8.87 -7.97
CA VAL A 24 13.46 -7.54 -8.07
C VAL A 24 12.09 -7.52 -7.37
N ALA A 25 11.26 -8.54 -7.56
CA ALA A 25 9.96 -8.65 -6.89
C ALA A 25 10.11 -8.69 -5.36
N ARG A 26 11.08 -9.45 -4.84
CA ARG A 26 11.38 -9.50 -3.40
C ARG A 26 11.88 -8.15 -2.88
N ALA A 27 12.79 -7.49 -3.60
CA ALA A 27 13.28 -6.16 -3.22
C ALA A 27 12.16 -5.12 -3.18
N ALA A 28 11.27 -5.13 -4.19
CA ALA A 28 10.10 -4.26 -4.24
C ALA A 28 9.16 -4.50 -3.05
N ALA A 29 8.93 -5.77 -2.68
CA ALA A 29 8.11 -6.12 -1.51
C ALA A 29 8.71 -5.58 -0.20
N VAL A 30 10.03 -5.64 -0.03
CA VAL A 30 10.72 -5.07 1.15
C VAL A 30 10.56 -3.55 1.20
N ILE A 31 10.77 -2.85 0.08
CA ILE A 31 10.60 -1.40 0.00
C ILE A 31 9.14 -1.01 0.30
N ALA A 32 8.17 -1.74 -0.26
CA ALA A 32 6.76 -1.51 0.01
C ALA A 32 6.42 -1.67 1.51
N ALA A 33 6.98 -2.68 2.17
CA ALA A 33 6.82 -2.86 3.62
C ALA A 33 7.43 -1.71 4.44
N LEU A 34 8.61 -1.22 4.06
CA LEU A 34 9.24 -0.08 4.72
C LEU A 34 8.43 1.22 4.53
N LEU A 35 7.91 1.47 3.33
CA LEU A 35 7.04 2.62 3.07
C LEU A 35 5.73 2.54 3.84
N ALA A 36 5.14 1.34 3.93
CA ALA A 36 3.96 1.11 4.75
C ALA A 36 4.26 1.47 6.22
N LEU A 37 5.37 0.97 6.78
CA LEU A 37 5.81 1.32 8.14
C LEU A 37 6.01 2.83 8.32
N ALA A 38 6.68 3.50 7.38
CA ALA A 38 6.87 4.94 7.43
C ALA A 38 5.53 5.70 7.47
N ALA A 39 4.56 5.30 6.64
CA ALA A 39 3.22 5.86 6.67
C ALA A 39 2.53 5.64 8.03
N LEU A 40 2.69 4.46 8.63
CA LEU A 40 2.16 4.19 9.97
C LEU A 40 2.75 5.12 11.03
N LEU A 41 4.06 5.34 10.99
CA LEU A 41 4.77 6.23 11.90
C LEU A 41 4.30 7.68 11.73
N VAL A 42 4.15 8.15 10.49
CA VAL A 42 3.68 9.51 10.21
C VAL A 42 2.26 9.71 10.73
N VAL A 43 1.33 8.81 10.40
CA VAL A 43 -0.07 8.90 10.89
C VAL A 43 -0.10 8.86 12.42
N GLY A 44 0.66 7.96 13.04
CA GLY A 44 0.74 7.88 14.50
C GLY A 44 1.28 9.15 15.16
N ASN A 45 2.32 9.75 14.57
CA ASN A 45 2.87 11.00 15.06
C ASN A 45 1.90 12.17 14.88
N THR A 46 1.20 12.24 13.75
CA THR A 46 0.18 13.28 13.52
C THR A 46 -0.96 13.17 14.52
N VAL A 47 -1.45 11.95 14.78
CA VAL A 47 -2.48 11.70 15.80
C VAL A 47 -2.00 12.14 17.19
N ARG A 48 -0.75 11.83 17.55
CA ARG A 48 -0.18 12.26 18.83
C ARG A 48 -0.15 13.78 18.97
N LEU A 49 0.25 14.49 17.92
CA LEU A 49 0.29 15.95 17.92
C LEU A 49 -1.12 16.55 18.04
N ASP A 50 -2.10 15.98 17.36
CA ASP A 50 -3.50 16.43 17.42
C ASP A 50 -4.13 16.22 18.81
N ILE A 51 -3.87 15.07 19.44
CA ILE A 51 -4.29 14.80 20.83
C ILE A 51 -3.64 15.79 21.80
N GLN A 52 -2.34 16.08 21.63
CA GLN A 52 -1.64 17.04 22.49
C GLN A 52 -2.20 18.45 22.35
N GLY A 53 -2.58 18.88 21.14
CA GLY A 53 -3.22 20.17 20.90
C GLY A 53 -4.62 20.30 21.51
N ARG A 54 -5.33 19.18 21.73
CA ARG A 54 -6.67 19.14 22.35
C ARG A 54 -6.67 18.56 23.78
N ALA A 55 -5.49 18.43 24.39
CA ALA A 55 -5.34 17.72 25.66
C ALA A 55 -6.16 18.35 26.81
N GLU A 56 -6.29 19.67 26.83
CA GLU A 56 -7.09 20.38 27.84
C GLU A 56 -8.60 20.12 27.69
N GLU A 57 -9.14 20.18 26.47
CA GLU A 57 -10.55 19.83 26.19
C GLU A 57 -10.84 18.36 26.53
N ILE A 58 -9.94 17.46 26.14
CA ILE A 58 -10.09 16.02 26.41
C ILE A 58 -10.04 15.77 27.93
N GLY A 59 -9.23 16.51 28.68
CA GLY A 59 -9.18 16.45 30.14
C GLY A 59 -10.53 16.79 30.78
N VAL A 60 -11.19 17.86 30.33
CA VAL A 60 -12.54 18.23 30.80
C VAL A 60 -13.56 17.13 30.48
N VAL A 61 -13.50 16.57 29.27
CA VAL A 61 -14.43 15.51 28.82
C VAL A 61 -14.16 14.18 29.56
N GLN A 62 -12.92 13.88 29.92
CA GLN A 62 -12.59 12.70 30.73
C GLN A 62 -13.06 12.83 32.18
N LEU A 63 -13.04 14.04 32.76
CA LEU A 63 -13.59 14.29 34.10
C LEU A 63 -15.11 14.05 34.18
N LEU A 64 -15.81 14.13 33.04
CA LEU A 64 -17.22 13.77 32.89
C LEU A 64 -17.45 12.26 32.67
N GLY A 65 -16.40 11.43 32.74
CA GLY A 65 -16.48 9.96 32.64
C GLY A 65 -16.27 9.39 31.23
N ALA A 66 -15.71 10.16 30.29
CA ALA A 66 -15.48 9.67 28.93
C ALA A 66 -14.42 8.55 28.87
N SER A 67 -14.77 7.43 28.22
CA SER A 67 -13.89 6.28 28.01
C SER A 67 -12.77 6.58 27.00
N ASN A 68 -11.58 6.00 27.22
CA ASN A 68 -10.45 6.00 26.27
C ASN A 68 -10.82 5.48 24.87
N ALA A 69 -11.87 4.66 24.76
CA ALA A 69 -12.38 4.19 23.48
C ALA A 69 -13.08 5.30 22.67
N PHE A 70 -13.66 6.31 23.35
CA PHE A 70 -14.31 7.45 22.70
C PHE A 70 -13.29 8.35 22.00
N VAL A 71 -12.14 8.57 22.64
CA VAL A 71 -11.01 9.34 22.09
C VAL A 71 -10.40 8.66 20.87
N ARG A 72 -10.39 7.31 20.82
CA ARG A 72 -9.72 6.54 19.75
C ARG A 72 -10.51 6.46 18.43
N ARG A 73 -11.83 6.54 18.48
CA ARG A 73 -12.73 6.40 17.32
C ARG A 73 -12.44 7.40 16.18
N PRO A 74 -12.36 8.72 16.41
CA PRO A 74 -12.12 9.68 15.33
C PRO A 74 -10.84 9.36 14.55
N PHE A 75 -9.76 8.98 15.24
CA PHE A 75 -8.48 8.64 14.60
C PHE A 75 -8.52 7.40 13.71
N LEU A 76 -9.33 6.40 14.07
CA LEU A 76 -9.55 5.21 13.24
C LEU A 76 -10.29 5.56 11.95
N TYR A 77 -11.26 6.48 12.01
CA TYR A 77 -11.95 6.97 10.81
C TYR A 77 -11.01 7.76 9.90
N THR A 78 -10.16 8.61 10.46
CA THR A 78 -9.18 9.36 9.65
C THR A 78 -8.20 8.40 8.97
N GLY A 79 -7.71 7.38 9.67
CA GLY A 79 -6.83 6.36 9.10
C GLY A 79 -7.50 5.56 7.96
N LEU A 80 -8.76 5.19 8.13
CA LEU A 80 -9.55 4.52 7.08
C LEU A 80 -9.73 5.43 5.85
N CYS A 81 -10.10 6.70 6.06
CA CYS A 81 -10.25 7.67 4.97
C CYS A 81 -8.93 7.89 4.22
N TYR A 82 -7.81 8.10 4.92
CA TYR A 82 -6.49 8.22 4.29
C TYR A 82 -6.09 6.95 3.52
N GLY A 83 -6.39 5.76 4.06
CA GLY A 83 -6.18 4.49 3.37
C GLY A 83 -7.03 4.36 2.10
N ALA A 84 -8.30 4.74 2.16
CA ALA A 84 -9.19 4.72 0.99
C ALA A 84 -8.74 5.73 -0.09
N MET A 85 -8.39 6.96 0.30
CA MET A 85 -7.92 7.98 -0.64
C MET A 85 -6.59 7.59 -1.29
N SER A 86 -5.67 6.97 -0.54
CA SER A 86 -4.42 6.47 -1.13
C SER A 86 -4.67 5.32 -2.12
N GLY A 87 -5.64 4.43 -1.84
CA GLY A 87 -6.07 3.40 -2.79
C GLY A 87 -6.65 3.98 -4.09
N VAL A 88 -7.50 5.01 -4.00
CA VAL A 88 -8.03 5.71 -5.18
C VAL A 88 -6.91 6.40 -5.96
N LEU A 89 -5.98 7.06 -5.27
CA LEU A 89 -4.83 7.70 -5.89
C LEU A 89 -3.92 6.68 -6.59
N ALA A 90 -3.72 5.51 -5.98
CA ALA A 90 -3.00 4.41 -6.60
C ALA A 90 -3.69 3.90 -7.88
N LEU A 91 -5.02 3.78 -7.89
CA LEU A 91 -5.77 3.44 -9.11
C LEU A 91 -5.58 4.48 -10.22
N LEU A 92 -5.63 5.77 -9.88
CA LEU A 92 -5.38 6.84 -10.84
C LEU A 92 -3.96 6.77 -11.41
N LEU A 93 -2.96 6.55 -10.57
CA LEU A 93 -1.57 6.36 -11.00
C LEU A 93 -1.42 5.15 -11.93
N ILE A 94 -2.02 4.01 -11.58
CA ILE A 94 -1.97 2.83 -12.45
C ILE A 94 -2.66 3.11 -13.79
N GLY A 95 -3.81 3.77 -13.78
CA GLY A 95 -4.51 4.20 -15.00
C GLY A 95 -3.68 5.15 -15.86
N ALA A 96 -3.01 6.13 -15.25
CA ALA A 96 -2.12 7.06 -15.95
C ALA A 96 -0.92 6.34 -16.56
N VAL A 97 -0.30 5.42 -15.83
CA VAL A 97 0.81 4.59 -16.32
C VAL A 97 0.37 3.71 -17.50
N GLN A 98 -0.82 3.10 -17.42
CA GLN A 98 -1.40 2.33 -18.51
C GLN A 98 -1.62 3.19 -19.76
N LEU A 99 -2.16 4.40 -19.62
CA LEU A 99 -2.36 5.32 -20.75
C LEU A 99 -1.03 5.78 -21.38
N LEU A 100 -0.03 6.09 -20.56
CA LEU A 100 1.31 6.51 -21.02
C LEU A 100 2.05 5.38 -21.73
N LEU A 101 1.92 4.14 -21.24
CA LEU A 101 2.57 2.96 -21.79
C LEU A 101 1.81 2.35 -22.96
N ALA A 102 0.50 2.58 -23.09
CA ALA A 102 -0.31 2.02 -24.17
C ALA A 102 0.23 2.40 -25.55
N VAL A 103 0.68 3.64 -25.73
CA VAL A 103 1.23 4.13 -27.01
C VAL A 103 2.54 3.43 -27.41
N PRO A 104 3.60 3.39 -26.57
CA PRO A 104 4.84 2.66 -26.90
C PRO A 104 4.63 1.14 -26.95
N LEU A 105 3.75 0.58 -26.11
CA LEU A 105 3.42 -0.85 -26.16
C LEU A 105 2.72 -1.24 -27.47
N GLN A 106 1.83 -0.41 -28.01
CA GLN A 106 1.20 -0.68 -29.30
C GLN A 106 2.21 -0.69 -30.45
N ARG A 107 3.20 0.22 -30.45
CA ARG A 107 4.27 0.25 -31.46
C ARG A 107 5.17 -0.98 -31.38
N LEU A 108 5.45 -1.47 -30.18
CA LEU A 108 6.19 -2.72 -29.95
C LEU A 108 5.35 -3.97 -30.30
N ALA A 109 4.06 -3.98 -29.96
CA ALA A 109 3.17 -5.11 -30.24
C ALA A 109 2.97 -5.34 -31.74
N THR A 110 2.89 -4.28 -32.55
CA THR A 110 2.87 -4.40 -34.02
C THR A 110 4.14 -5.01 -34.61
N SER A 111 5.28 -4.92 -33.91
CA SER A 111 6.54 -5.53 -34.36
C SER A 111 6.71 -7.00 -33.99
N TYR A 112 5.85 -7.55 -33.11
CA TYR A 112 5.99 -8.90 -32.55
C TYR A 112 4.85 -9.87 -32.91
N ASP A 113 3.88 -9.45 -33.74
CA ASP A 113 2.69 -10.22 -34.18
C ASP A 113 1.91 -10.94 -33.06
N HIS A 114 2.10 -10.48 -31.82
CA HIS A 114 1.44 -11.02 -30.64
C HIS A 114 0.38 -10.01 -30.18
N ARG A 115 -0.87 -10.47 -30.14
CA ARG A 115 -1.99 -9.73 -29.54
C ARG A 115 -1.79 -9.65 -28.02
N PHE A 116 -0.94 -8.73 -27.57
CA PHE A 116 -0.86 -8.35 -26.16
C PHE A 116 -2.18 -7.67 -25.78
N SER A 117 -3.13 -8.47 -25.30
CA SER A 117 -4.32 -7.95 -24.65
C SER A 117 -3.89 -7.45 -23.28
N VAL A 118 -3.60 -6.15 -23.19
CA VAL A 118 -3.40 -5.45 -21.92
C VAL A 118 -4.71 -5.59 -21.15
N HIS A 119 -4.82 -6.66 -20.35
CA HIS A 119 -5.98 -6.85 -19.50
C HIS A 119 -5.89 -5.74 -18.45
N GLY A 120 -6.75 -4.74 -18.59
CA GLY A 120 -6.92 -3.72 -17.56
C GLY A 120 -7.24 -4.37 -16.22
N LEU A 121 -6.98 -3.65 -15.13
CA LEU A 121 -7.39 -4.08 -13.79
C LEU A 121 -8.87 -4.47 -13.81
N SER A 122 -9.19 -5.67 -13.33
CA SER A 122 -10.59 -6.06 -13.18
C SER A 122 -11.24 -5.20 -12.09
N VAL A 123 -12.55 -5.01 -12.15
CA VAL A 123 -13.30 -4.28 -11.10
C VAL A 123 -13.03 -4.90 -9.72
N LEU A 124 -12.90 -6.23 -9.64
CA LEU A 124 -12.55 -6.93 -8.41
C LEU A 124 -11.15 -6.57 -7.91
N GLN A 125 -10.16 -6.45 -8.80
CA GLN A 125 -8.81 -6.01 -8.42
C GLN A 125 -8.78 -4.54 -7.99
N MET A 126 -9.58 -3.67 -8.61
CA MET A 126 -9.67 -2.27 -8.19
C MET A 126 -10.28 -2.15 -6.79
N LEU A 127 -11.39 -2.85 -6.55
CA LEU A 127 -12.02 -2.91 -5.22
C LEU A 127 -11.09 -3.54 -4.19
N GLY A 128 -10.38 -4.61 -4.57
CA GLY A 128 -9.39 -5.27 -3.73
C GLY A 128 -8.25 -4.32 -3.34
N LEU A 129 -7.74 -3.54 -4.30
CA LEU A 129 -6.68 -2.56 -4.06
C LEU A 129 -7.13 -1.51 -3.04
N VAL A 130 -8.29 -0.86 -3.29
CA VAL A 130 -8.83 0.17 -2.39
C VAL A 130 -9.14 -0.42 -1.02
N GLY A 131 -9.71 -1.63 -0.97
CA GLY A 131 -10.00 -2.33 0.27
C GLY A 131 -8.73 -2.63 1.08
N ILE A 132 -7.69 -3.15 0.44
CA ILE A 132 -6.40 -3.43 1.09
C ILE A 132 -5.75 -2.13 1.59
N SER A 133 -5.76 -1.05 0.79
CA SER A 133 -5.23 0.26 1.19
C SER A 133 -5.99 0.85 2.38
N ALA A 134 -7.33 0.75 2.38
CA ALA A 134 -8.18 1.19 3.48
C ALA A 134 -7.91 0.37 4.76
N LEU A 135 -7.82 -0.95 4.65
CA LEU A 135 -7.49 -1.85 5.76
C LEU A 135 -6.09 -1.57 6.32
N LEU A 136 -5.10 -1.31 5.46
CA LEU A 136 -3.75 -0.92 5.87
C LEU A 136 -3.76 0.41 6.63
N GLY A 137 -4.49 1.42 6.14
CA GLY A 137 -4.64 2.71 6.82
C GLY A 137 -5.34 2.59 8.19
N TRP A 138 -6.39 1.77 8.25
CA TRP A 138 -7.12 1.49 9.49
C TRP A 138 -6.27 0.70 10.50
N ALA A 139 -5.63 -0.39 10.06
CA ALA A 139 -4.72 -1.18 10.88
C ALA A 139 -3.54 -0.32 11.38
N GLY A 140 -3.06 0.59 10.54
CA GLY A 140 -2.04 1.58 10.85
C GLY A 140 -2.43 2.52 11.98
N ALA A 141 -3.59 3.17 11.85
CA ALA A 141 -4.14 4.02 12.90
C ALA A 141 -4.42 3.24 14.19
N TRP A 142 -4.87 1.98 14.05
CA TRP A 142 -5.10 1.09 15.19
C TRP A 142 -3.78 0.77 15.93
N LEU A 143 -2.73 0.34 15.22
CA LEU A 143 -1.42 0.02 15.79
C LEU A 143 -0.74 1.24 16.43
N ALA A 144 -0.81 2.39 15.77
CA ALA A 144 -0.26 3.63 16.31
C ALA A 144 -0.95 4.03 17.63
N THR A 145 -2.28 3.97 17.67
CA THR A 145 -3.05 4.34 18.86
C THR A 145 -2.91 3.32 20.00
N SER A 146 -2.84 2.02 19.70
CA SER A 146 -2.67 0.98 20.73
C SER A 146 -1.28 1.04 21.38
N ARG A 147 -0.23 1.30 20.59
CA ARG A 147 1.13 1.43 21.11
C ARG A 147 1.28 2.62 22.06
N HIS A 148 0.65 3.75 21.74
CA HIS A 148 0.73 4.94 22.59
C HIS A 148 -0.11 4.85 23.87
N LEU A 149 -1.31 4.25 23.81
CA LEU A 149 -2.12 4.02 25.01
C LEU A 149 -1.48 2.98 25.96
N ALA A 150 -0.72 2.01 25.43
CA ALA A 150 -0.01 1.02 26.25
C ALA A 150 1.13 1.63 27.09
N LEU A 151 1.68 2.76 26.66
CA LEU A 151 2.78 3.46 27.36
C LEU A 151 2.29 4.54 28.35
N ALA A 152 1.02 4.94 28.28
CA ALA A 152 0.44 6.03 29.07
C ALA A 152 -0.27 5.57 30.36
N ARG A 153 0.05 4.39 30.90
CA ARG A 153 -0.35 4.00 32.26
C ARG A 153 0.74 4.43 33.25
N PRO A 154 0.61 5.57 33.96
CA PRO A 154 1.34 5.77 35.19
C PRO A 154 0.80 4.77 36.23
N ARG A 155 1.72 4.19 37.01
CA ARG A 155 1.39 3.46 38.24
C ARG A 155 0.85 4.43 39.28
#